data_AF-A0A920RV38-F1
#
_entry.id   AF-A0A920RV38-F1
#
_cell.length_a   1.000
_cell.length_b   1.000
_cell.length_c   1.000
_cell.angle_alpha   90.00
_cell.angle_beta   90.00
_cell.angle_gamma   90.00
#
_symmetry.space_group_name_H-M   'P 1'
#
loop_
_entity.id
_entity.type
_entity.pdbx_description
1 polymer ?
#
loop_
_entity_poly.entity_id
_entity_poly.type
_entity_poly.pdbx_seq_one_letter_code
_entity_poly.pdbx_strand_id
1 'polypeptide(L)' 'MNSKKYKKGVSCPYCYDSSSKEDKTRFAQRQKQIELAESKGLKHMGQSARK' A
#
# COMPACT_ATOMS: atom_id res chain seq x y z
N MET A 1 15.72 -7.22 -10.03
CA MET A 1 14.45 -6.49 -10.19
C MET A 1 14.56 -5.11 -9.53
N ASN A 2 15.42 -4.22 -10.04
CA ASN A 2 15.61 -2.86 -9.52
C ASN A 2 15.09 -1.84 -10.53
N SER A 3 13.80 -1.88 -10.81
CA SER A 3 13.18 -0.85 -11.64
C SER A 3 13.01 0.41 -10.79
N LYS A 4 13.55 1.55 -11.23
CA LYS A 4 13.38 2.87 -10.57
C LYS A 4 11.91 3.25 -10.34
N LYS A 5 10.99 2.62 -11.08
CA LYS A 5 9.54 2.77 -11.04
C LYS A 5 8.84 1.95 -9.93
N TYR A 6 9.54 1.00 -9.31
CA TYR A 6 8.98 0.18 -8.24
C TYR A 6 9.05 0.90 -6.89
N LYS A 7 7.90 1.02 -6.24
CA LYS A 7 7.77 1.48 -4.86
C LYS A 7 6.73 0.60 -4.18
N LYS A 8 7.17 -0.16 -3.16
CA LYS A 8 6.34 -1.12 -2.43
C LYS A 8 5.02 -0.47 -2.00
N GLY A 9 3.90 -1.10 -2.35
CA GLY A 9 2.55 -0.61 -2.03
C GLY A 9 2.10 0.66 -2.74
N VAL A 10 2.90 1.22 -3.66
CA VAL A 10 2.60 2.48 -4.38
C VAL A 10 2.59 2.30 -5.89
N SER A 11 3.62 1.65 -6.45
CA SER A 11 3.72 1.43 -7.89
C SER A 11 4.60 0.23 -8.21
N CYS A 12 4.24 -0.52 -9.25
CA CYS A 12 5.11 -1.51 -9.86
C CYS A 12 5.58 -1.00 -11.24
N PRO A 13 6.58 -1.64 -11.88
CA PRO A 13 7.09 -1.22 -13.19
C PRO A 13 6.01 -1.15 -14.27
N TYR A 14 4.96 -1.97 -14.15
CA TYR A 14 3.84 -2.04 -15.09
C TYR A 14 2.75 -1.01 -14.79
N CYS A 15 2.52 -0.68 -13.51
CA CYS A 15 1.49 0.26 -13.08
C CYS A 15 1.98 1.71 -12.99
N TYR A 16 3.29 1.97 -13.02
CA TYR A 16 3.83 3.31 -12.78
C TYR A 16 3.36 4.34 -13.81
N ASP A 17 3.26 3.96 -15.08
CA ASP A 17 2.82 4.86 -16.16
C ASP A 17 1.29 4.95 -16.27
N SER A 18 0.55 3.93 -15.80
CA SER A 18 -0.92 3.92 -15.82
C SER A 18 -1.57 4.52 -14.57
N SER A 19 -0.83 4.70 -13.47
CA SER A 19 -1.34 5.29 -12.23
C SER A 19 -1.07 6.79 -12.15
N SER A 20 -2.12 7.56 -11.86
CA SER A 20 -2.04 9.00 -11.69
C SER A 20 -1.31 9.37 -10.39
N LYS A 21 -0.88 10.63 -10.28
CA LYS A 21 -0.22 11.13 -9.05
C LYS A 21 -1.12 11.01 -7.82
N GLU A 22 -2.43 11.22 -8.00
CA GLU A 22 -3.44 11.06 -6.95
C GLU A 22 -3.56 9.60 -6.50
N ASP A 23 -3.64 8.66 -7.44
CA ASP A 23 -3.69 7.21 -7.14
C ASP A 23 -2.46 6.78 -6.35
N LYS A 24 -1.27 7.19 -6.78
CA LYS A 24 -0.01 6.92 -6.08
C LYS A 24 -0.03 7.45 -4.65
N THR A 25 -0.65 8.61 -4.42
CA THR A 25 -0.79 9.19 -3.07
C THR A 25 -1.74 8.34 -2.21
N ARG A 26 -2.89 7.94 -2.76
CA ARG A 26 -3.85 7.04 -2.08
C ARG A 26 -3.21 5.69 -1.74
N PHE A 27 -2.46 5.10 -2.67
CA PHE A 27 -1.76 3.84 -2.45
C PHE A 27 -0.68 3.95 -1.37
N ALA A 28 0.11 5.04 -1.38
CA ALA A 28 1.09 5.31 -0.33
C ALA A 28 0.45 5.46 1.06
N GLN A 29 -0.69 6.14 1.14
CA GLN A 29 -1.44 6.24 2.40
C GLN A 29 -1.95 4.88 2.86
N ARG A 30 -2.52 4.06 1.96
CA ARG A 30 -2.96 2.70 2.30
C ARG A 30 -1.80 1.84 2.79
N GLN A 31 -0.65 1.88 2.11
CA GLN A 31 0.55 1.14 2.51
C GLN A 31 1.01 1.57 3.90
N LYS A 32 1.04 2.88 4.18
CA LYS A 32 1.39 3.42 5.50
C LYS A 32 0.46 2.90 6.60
N GLN A 33 -0.85 2.81 6.35
CA GLN A 33 -1.82 2.27 7.32
C GLN A 33 -1.58 0.78 7.60
N ILE A 34 -1.22 0.01 6.57
CA ILE A 34 -0.87 -1.40 6.71
C ILE A 34 0.41 -1.53 7.55
N GLU A 35 1.47 -0.81 7.21
CA GLU A 35 2.75 -0.84 7.94
C GLU A 35 2.57 -0.40 9.41
N LEU A 36 1.72 0.60 9.66
CA LEU A 36 1.41 1.03 11.02
C LEU A 36 0.65 -0.05 11.80
N ALA A 37 -0.30 -0.74 11.17
CA ALA A 37 -1.03 -1.84 11.80
C ALA A 37 -0.08 -3.04 12.09
N GLU A 38 0.78 -3.39 11.13
CA GLU A 38 1.81 -4.42 11.29
C GLU A 38 2.78 -4.07 12.43
N SER A 39 3.27 -2.82 12.47
CA SER A 39 4.16 -2.32 13.53
C SER A 39 3.50 -2.35 14.91
N LYS A 40 2.17 -2.21 14.98
CA LYS A 40 1.40 -2.31 16.23
C LYS A 40 1.03 -3.76 16.59
N GLY A 41 1.43 -4.75 15.78
CA GLY A 41 1.06 -6.15 15.97
C GLY A 41 -0.42 -6.44 15.72
N LEU A 42 -1.16 -5.49 15.12
CA LEU A 42 -2.57 -5.65 14.80
C LEU A 42 -2.71 -6.50 13.54
N LYS A 43 -2.82 -7.82 13.71
CA LYS A 43 -3.10 -8.79 12.64
C LYS A 43 -4.49 -8.54 12.04
N HIS A 44 -4.55 -7.63 11.06
CA HIS A 44 -5.69 -7.43 10.16
C HIS A 44 -6.98 -6.97 10.85
N MET A 45 -7.32 -5.68 10.72
CA MET A 45 -8.59 -5.06 11.18
C MET A 45 -9.86 -5.62 10.48
N GLY A 46 -9.78 -6.76 9.80
CA GLY A 46 -10.92 -7.49 9.22
C GLY A 46 -11.46 -8.62 10.11
N GLN A 47 -10.75 -9.00 11.19
CA GLN A 47 -11.19 -10.13 12.04
C GLN A 47 -12.19 -9.76 13.14
N SER A 48 -12.42 -8.48 13.40
CA SER A 48 -13.39 -8.01 14.41
C SER A 48 -14.75 -7.62 13.83
N ALA A 49 -15.00 -7.81 12.53
CA ALA A 49 -16.34 -7.74 11.96
C ALA A 49 -17.10 -9.05 12.24
N ARG A 50 -17.31 -9.38 13.51
CA ARG A 50 -18.30 -10.36 13.96
C ARG A 50 -19.18 -9.71 15.03
N LYS A 51 -20.34 -9.18 14.62
CA LYS A 51 -21.67 -9.71 14.95
C LYS A 51 -22.74 -8.89 14.24
#